data_AF-A0AAU8TMH0-F1
#
_entry.id   AF-A0AAU8TMH0-F1
#
_cell.length_a   1.000
_cell.length_b   1.000
_cell.length_c   1.000
_cell.angle_alpha   90.00
_cell.angle_beta   90.00
_cell.angle_gamma   90.00
#
_symmetry.space_group_name_H-M   'P 1'
#
loop_
_entity.id
_entity.type
_entity.pdbx_description
1 polymer ?
#
loop_
_entity_poly.entity_id
_entity_poly.type
_entity_poly.pdbx_seq_one_letter_code
_entity_poly.pdbx_strand_id
1 'polypeptide(L)'
;MQRLLTPREHRLIEFLISVNAPLYEADAPRWINQIQNCTVCEVNVPYCLSISHGEETYEGWENSRTLARELISVDEGVPVLTYAIADRTPAGFVLESFNIDRLDGEPLVAYPEPGDGLMVVEGNKRVGGADLRHLYGKSGS
;
A
#
# COMPACT_ATOMS: atom_id res chain seq x y z
N MET A 1 3.83 7.25 17.96
CA MET A 1 5.24 7.69 18.09
C MET A 1 5.83 7.74 16.70
N GLN A 2 6.49 8.84 16.32
CA GLN A 2 7.17 8.90 15.03
C GLN A 2 8.44 8.05 15.04
N ARG A 3 8.67 7.30 13.96
CA ARG A 3 9.88 6.50 13.75
C ARG A 3 10.23 6.42 12.27
N LEU A 4 11.41 5.91 11.95
CA LEU A 4 11.73 5.54 10.57
C LEU A 4 10.96 4.28 10.15
N LEU A 5 10.83 4.10 8.84
CA LEU A 5 10.42 2.82 8.26
C LEU A 5 11.41 1.74 8.66
N THR A 6 10.88 0.58 9.02
CA THR A 6 11.68 -0.63 9.16
C THR A 6 12.12 -1.12 7.77
N PRO A 7 13.17 -1.95 7.66
CA PRO A 7 13.59 -2.51 6.38
C PRO A 7 12.50 -3.30 5.64
N ARG A 8 11.58 -3.95 6.37
CA ARG A 8 10.47 -4.71 5.76
C ARG A 8 9.40 -3.79 5.19
N GLU A 9 8.99 -2.77 5.94
CA GLU A 9 8.04 -1.77 5.47
C GLU A 9 8.57 -1.03 4.25
N HIS A 10 9.84 -0.60 4.29
CA HIS A 10 10.47 0.10 3.17
C HIS A 10 10.40 -0.72 1.89
N ARG A 11 10.81 -2.01 1.93
CA ARG A 11 10.79 -2.88 0.76
C ARG A 11 9.38 -3.15 0.23
N LEU A 12 8.40 -3.27 1.13
CA LEU A 12 7.02 -3.51 0.73
C LEU A 12 6.40 -2.27 0.08
N ILE A 13 6.68 -1.08 0.61
CA ILE A 13 6.26 0.20 0.00
C ILE A 13 6.96 0.40 -1.35
N GLU A 14 8.26 0.14 -1.46
CA GLU A 14 8.99 0.19 -2.74
C GLU A 14 8.36 -0.73 -3.78
N PHE A 15 8.00 -1.96 -3.39
CA PHE A 15 7.33 -2.89 -4.27
C PHE A 15 5.95 -2.36 -4.70
N LEU A 16 5.15 -1.84 -3.77
CA LEU A 16 3.85 -1.22 -4.07
C LEU A 16 3.98 -0.04 -5.04
N ILE A 17 4.99 0.82 -4.85
CA ILE A 17 5.29 1.91 -5.78
C ILE A 17 5.67 1.34 -7.16
N SER A 18 6.51 0.30 -7.21
CA SER A 18 6.97 -0.29 -8.47
C SER A 18 5.82 -0.88 -9.30
N VAL A 19 4.85 -1.56 -8.66
CA VAL A 19 3.69 -2.11 -9.38
C VAL A 19 2.75 -1.00 -9.87
N ASN A 20 2.72 0.16 -9.19
CA ASN A 20 1.93 1.32 -9.58
C ASN A 20 2.67 2.24 -10.57
N ALA A 21 4.00 2.18 -10.69
CA ALA A 21 4.80 3.10 -11.50
C ALA A 21 4.30 3.30 -12.94
N PRO A 22 3.84 2.27 -13.69
CA PRO A 22 3.30 2.47 -15.04
C PRO A 22 2.01 3.31 -15.11
N LEU A 23 1.30 3.47 -14.00
CA LEU A 23 0.07 4.26 -13.92
C LEU A 23 0.33 5.68 -13.39
N TYR A 24 1.48 5.90 -12.77
CA TYR A 24 1.85 7.13 -12.06
C TYR A 24 3.30 7.53 -12.39
N GLU A 25 3.65 7.53 -13.68
CA GLU A 25 5.04 7.70 -14.15
C GLU A 25 5.71 8.97 -13.59
N ALA A 26 4.95 10.05 -13.44
CA ALA A 26 5.45 11.32 -12.91
C ALA A 26 5.63 11.32 -11.38
N ASP A 27 4.79 10.60 -10.63
CA ASP A 27 4.77 10.63 -9.17
C ASP A 27 5.64 9.51 -8.55
N ALA A 28 5.81 8.37 -9.24
CA ALA A 28 6.53 7.22 -8.69
C ALA A 28 7.99 7.52 -8.28
N PRO A 29 8.82 8.24 -9.07
CA PRO A 29 10.17 8.63 -8.61
C PRO A 29 10.15 9.53 -7.38
N ARG A 30 9.12 10.38 -7.25
CA ARG A 30 8.94 11.26 -6.10
C ARG A 30 8.61 10.46 -4.84
N TRP A 31 7.72 9.47 -4.94
CA TRP A 31 7.41 8.59 -3.81
C TRP A 31 8.62 7.77 -3.35
N ILE A 32 9.45 7.29 -4.28
CA ILE A 32 10.72 6.63 -3.92
C ILE A 32 11.63 7.57 -3.13
N ASN A 33 11.78 8.82 -3.57
CA ASN A 33 12.58 9.81 -2.84
C ASN A 33 11.98 10.16 -1.46
N GLN A 34 10.65 10.21 -1.35
CA GLN A 34 9.95 10.47 -0.10
C GLN A 34 10.26 9.42 0.97
N ILE A 35 10.14 8.13 0.62
CA ILE A 35 10.25 7.03 1.60
C ILE A 35 11.69 6.80 2.11
N GLN A 36 12.69 7.37 1.44
CA GLN A 36 14.09 7.30 1.88
C GLN A 36 14.32 8.02 3.21
N ASN A 37 13.57 9.08 3.49
CA ASN A 37 13.83 9.96 4.64
C ASN A 37 12.57 10.33 5.45
N CYS A 38 11.40 9.79 5.11
CA CYS A 38 10.19 10.06 5.86
C CYS A 38 10.24 9.42 7.26
N THR A 39 9.51 10.00 8.20
CA THR A 39 9.08 9.29 9.41
C THR A 39 7.65 8.79 9.21
N VAL A 40 7.28 7.80 10.01
CA VAL A 40 5.93 7.23 10.05
C VAL A 40 5.41 7.20 11.48
N CYS A 41 4.09 7.32 11.61
CA CYS A 41 3.39 7.06 12.86
C CYS A 41 2.27 6.05 12.60
N GLU A 42 2.17 5.05 13.45
CA GLU A 42 1.07 4.08 13.41
C GLU A 42 -0.23 4.75 13.88
N VAL A 43 -1.33 4.56 13.14
CA VAL A 43 -2.63 5.21 13.38
C VAL A 43 -3.77 4.19 13.31
N ASN A 44 -4.75 4.29 14.22
CA ASN A 44 -6.00 3.50 14.28
C ASN A 44 -5.90 2.00 14.55
N VAL A 45 -5.20 1.24 13.70
CA VAL A 45 -5.04 -0.22 13.78
C VAL A 45 -3.57 -0.60 13.59
N PRO A 46 -3.12 -1.78 14.06
CA PRO A 46 -1.77 -2.26 13.76
C PRO A 46 -1.51 -2.20 12.24
N TYR A 47 -0.34 -1.73 11.83
CA TYR A 47 0.13 -1.68 10.44
C TYR A 47 -0.53 -0.64 9.50
N CYS A 48 -1.30 0.30 10.05
CA CYS A 48 -1.67 1.54 9.35
C CYS A 48 -0.64 2.63 9.66
N LEU A 49 0.18 2.99 8.68
CA LEU A 49 1.23 3.99 8.81
C LEU A 49 0.80 5.31 8.16
N SER A 50 0.67 6.36 8.94
CA SER A 50 0.69 7.74 8.43
C SER A 50 2.14 8.12 8.11
N ILE A 51 2.37 8.64 6.91
CA ILE A 51 3.69 8.99 6.38
C ILE A 51 3.87 10.50 6.50
N SER A 52 4.93 10.93 7.18
CA SER A 52 5.23 12.35 7.30
C SER A 52 5.64 12.93 5.95
N HIS A 53 5.10 14.09 5.63
CA HIS A 53 5.64 15.00 4.61
C HIS A 53 5.42 16.44 5.06
N GLY A 54 6.21 17.36 4.50
CA GLY A 54 6.17 18.78 4.86
C GLY A 54 5.35 19.63 3.89
N GLU A 55 4.52 18.99 3.07
CA GLU A 55 3.84 19.65 1.96
C GLU A 55 2.44 20.11 2.34
N GLU A 56 2.04 21.24 1.78
CA GLU A 56 0.65 21.69 1.85
C GLU A 56 -0.19 20.80 0.93
N THR A 57 -1.13 20.07 1.53
CA THR A 57 -2.11 19.27 0.81
C THR A 57 -3.36 20.08 0.56
N TYR A 58 -4.04 19.77 -0.54
CA TYR A 58 -5.39 20.30 -0.74
C TYR A 58 -6.36 19.57 0.19
N GLU A 59 -7.18 20.32 0.92
CA GLU A 59 -8.26 19.74 1.74
C GLU A 59 -9.31 19.04 0.86
N GLY A 60 -10.04 18.09 1.45
CA GLY A 60 -11.14 17.39 0.80
C GLY A 60 -10.76 16.01 0.26
N TRP A 61 -11.69 15.07 0.34
CA TRP A 61 -11.49 13.68 -0.04
C TRP A 61 -11.23 13.51 -1.55
N GLU A 62 -11.67 14.47 -2.38
CA GLU A 62 -11.43 14.50 -3.81
C GLU A 62 -9.94 14.70 -4.18
N ASN A 63 -9.15 15.20 -3.23
CA ASN A 63 -7.71 15.42 -3.37
C ASN A 63 -6.88 14.26 -2.82
N SER A 64 -7.54 13.26 -2.23
CA SER A 64 -6.93 12.03 -1.75
C SER A 64 -7.31 10.87 -2.66
N ARG A 65 -6.43 9.88 -2.81
CA ARG A 65 -6.74 8.64 -3.54
C ARG A 65 -5.96 7.45 -3.04
N THR A 66 -6.60 6.29 -3.00
CA THR A 66 -5.89 5.02 -2.99
C THR A 66 -5.18 4.84 -4.33
N LEU A 67 -3.94 4.33 -4.30
CA LEU A 67 -3.24 3.95 -5.53
C LEU A 67 -4.04 2.86 -6.26
N ALA A 68 -4.07 2.93 -7.60
CA ALA A 68 -4.95 2.09 -8.40
C ALA A 68 -4.67 0.58 -8.25
N ARG A 69 -3.40 0.22 -8.00
CA ARG A 69 -3.01 -1.16 -7.75
C ARG A 69 -2.75 -1.41 -6.28
N GLU A 70 -3.35 -2.48 -5.80
CA GLU A 70 -3.25 -2.97 -4.43
C GLU A 70 -2.60 -4.37 -4.46
N LEU A 71 -2.05 -4.77 -3.32
CA LEU A 71 -1.40 -6.04 -3.14
C LEU A 71 -2.24 -6.92 -2.22
N ILE A 72 -2.35 -8.19 -2.59
CA ILE A 72 -3.04 -9.19 -1.80
C ILE A 72 -2.06 -10.30 -1.44
N SER A 73 -1.97 -10.61 -0.15
CA SER A 73 -1.30 -11.78 0.39
C SER A 73 -2.25 -12.62 1.23
N VAL A 74 -1.72 -13.69 1.81
CA VAL A 74 -2.45 -14.60 2.70
C VAL A 74 -1.65 -14.78 3.98
N ASP A 75 -2.31 -14.61 5.12
CA ASP A 75 -1.77 -14.83 6.45
C ASP A 75 -2.66 -15.85 7.16
N GLU A 76 -2.12 -17.03 7.48
CA GLU A 76 -2.87 -18.16 8.06
C GLU A 76 -4.18 -18.54 7.33
N GLY A 77 -4.23 -18.35 6.00
CA GLY A 77 -5.41 -18.61 5.18
C GLY A 77 -6.37 -17.42 5.05
N VAL A 78 -6.06 -16.29 5.70
CA VAL A 78 -6.84 -15.06 5.66
C VAL A 78 -6.24 -14.08 4.67
N PRO A 79 -7.04 -13.46 3.78
CA PRO A 79 -6.56 -12.40 2.91
C PRO A 79 -6.02 -11.20 3.68
N VAL A 80 -4.90 -10.68 3.21
CA VAL A 80 -4.30 -9.43 3.68
C VAL A 80 -4.24 -8.48 2.51
N LEU A 81 -4.83 -7.30 2.67
CA LEU A 81 -4.84 -6.21 1.70
C LEU A 81 -3.75 -5.20 2.07
N THR A 82 -2.90 -4.85 1.10
CA THR A 82 -1.87 -3.82 1.26
C THR A 82 -2.06 -2.74 0.19
N TYR A 83 -2.16 -1.49 0.63
CA TYR A 83 -2.44 -0.34 -0.22
C TYR A 83 -1.81 0.93 0.34
N ALA A 84 -1.73 1.96 -0.49
CA ALA A 84 -1.28 3.29 -0.09
C ALA A 84 -2.28 4.33 -0.54
N ILE A 85 -2.38 5.40 0.25
CA ILE A 85 -3.16 6.59 -0.07
C ILE A 85 -2.19 7.72 -0.37
N ALA A 86 -2.50 8.50 -1.40
CA ALA A 86 -1.74 9.66 -1.80
C ALA A 86 -2.63 10.91 -1.83
N ASP A 87 -2.08 12.01 -1.35
CA ASP A 87 -2.73 13.31 -1.32
C ASP A 87 -2.13 14.23 -2.38
N ARG A 88 -2.99 15.06 -2.97
CA ARG A 88 -2.60 16.01 -3.99
C ARG A 88 -1.97 17.24 -3.34
N THR A 89 -0.78 17.60 -3.81
CA THR A 89 -0.09 18.84 -3.48
C THR A 89 0.11 19.68 -4.75
N PRO A 90 0.52 20.97 -4.64
CA PRO A 90 0.87 21.78 -5.81
C PRO A 90 1.96 21.15 -6.70
N ALA A 91 2.83 20.31 -6.13
CA ALA A 91 3.93 19.66 -6.85
C ALA A 91 3.52 18.31 -7.50
N GLY A 92 2.32 17.79 -7.22
CA GLY A 92 1.88 16.43 -7.60
C GLY A 92 1.44 15.61 -6.39
N PHE A 93 1.29 14.30 -6.53
CA PHE A 93 0.84 13.44 -5.42
C PHE A 93 2.00 13.10 -4.46
N VAL A 94 1.72 13.13 -3.16
CA VAL A 94 2.60 12.67 -2.09
C VAL A 94 1.96 11.48 -1.38
N LEU A 95 2.73 10.49 -0.93
CA LEU A 95 2.16 9.40 -0.13
C LEU A 95 1.76 9.93 1.25
N GLU A 96 0.51 9.72 1.63
CA GLU A 96 -0.06 10.13 2.91
C GLU A 96 -0.08 8.95 3.90
N SER A 97 -0.47 7.77 3.42
CA SER A 97 -0.47 6.57 4.27
C SER A 97 -0.15 5.30 3.51
N PHE A 98 0.28 4.31 4.27
CA PHE A 98 0.52 2.94 3.83
C PHE A 98 -0.15 1.99 4.83
N ASN A 99 -1.01 1.11 4.35
CA ASN A 99 -1.92 0.34 5.17
C ASN A 99 -1.82 -1.15 4.83
N ILE A 100 -1.86 -1.99 5.87
CA ILE A 100 -1.93 -3.45 5.75
C ILE A 100 -3.09 -3.96 6.60
N ASP A 101 -4.14 -4.42 5.94
CA ASP A 101 -5.37 -4.87 6.57
C ASP A 101 -5.55 -6.38 6.40
N ARG A 102 -5.49 -7.12 7.50
CA ARG A 102 -5.95 -8.51 7.54
C ARG A 102 -7.48 -8.49 7.61
N LEU A 103 -8.14 -9.10 6.63
CA LEU A 103 -9.57 -8.87 6.39
C LEU A 103 -10.52 -9.47 7.44
N ASP A 104 -10.02 -10.26 8.40
CA ASP A 104 -10.78 -10.71 9.57
C ASP A 104 -10.67 -9.77 10.78
N GLY A 105 -9.84 -8.71 10.70
CA GLY A 105 -9.62 -7.73 11.76
C GLY A 105 -8.61 -8.17 12.83
N GLU A 106 -8.03 -9.37 12.70
CA GLU A 106 -7.01 -9.86 13.63
C GLU A 106 -5.62 -9.27 13.31
N PRO A 107 -4.68 -9.25 14.26
CA PRO A 107 -3.30 -8.87 13.99
C PRO A 107 -2.63 -9.78 12.95
N LEU A 108 -1.65 -9.22 12.23
CA LEU A 108 -0.79 -10.01 11.36
C LEU A 108 0.06 -10.99 12.17
N VAL A 109 0.07 -12.25 11.76
CA VAL A 109 1.00 -13.28 12.23
C VAL A 109 2.26 -13.24 11.36
N ALA A 110 2.10 -13.12 10.04
CA ALA A 110 3.19 -12.96 9.09
C ALA A 110 3.09 -11.63 8.34
N TYR A 111 4.15 -10.82 8.39
CA TYR A 111 4.24 -9.60 7.61
C TYR A 111 4.41 -9.94 6.11
N PRO A 112 3.66 -9.30 5.19
CA PRO A 112 3.77 -9.59 3.76
C PRO A 112 5.19 -9.34 3.22
N GLU A 113 5.75 -10.33 2.54
CA GLU A 113 7.04 -10.18 1.86
C GLU A 113 6.83 -9.69 0.42
N PRO A 114 7.56 -8.65 -0.03
CA PRO A 114 7.41 -8.12 -1.37
C PRO A 114 7.86 -9.11 -2.45
N GLY A 115 7.18 -9.12 -3.60
CA GLY A 115 7.55 -9.89 -4.77
C GLY A 115 6.41 -10.68 -5.40
N ASP A 116 6.77 -11.67 -6.21
CA ASP A 116 5.83 -12.44 -7.05
C ASP A 116 4.82 -13.29 -6.27
N GLY A 117 5.05 -13.50 -4.97
CA GLY A 117 4.09 -14.18 -4.08
C GLY A 117 2.84 -13.35 -3.77
N LEU A 118 2.89 -12.04 -4.01
CA LEU A 118 1.75 -11.13 -3.84
C LEU A 118 0.91 -11.12 -5.11
N MET A 119 -0.40 -11.16 -4.99
CA MET A 119 -1.31 -10.92 -6.11
C MET A 119 -1.50 -9.41 -6.28
N VAL A 120 -1.35 -8.91 -7.51
CA VAL A 120 -1.58 -7.50 -7.83
C VAL A 120 -2.98 -7.35 -8.39
N VAL A 121 -3.78 -6.47 -7.79
CA VAL A 121 -5.16 -6.20 -8.20
C VAL A 121 -5.36 -4.75 -8.58
N GLU A 122 -6.23 -4.50 -9.57
CA GLU A 122 -6.66 -3.18 -10.02
C GLU A 122 -8.19 -3.25 -10.19
N GLY A 123 -8.95 -2.50 -9.40
CA GLY A 123 -10.42 -2.49 -9.47
C GLY A 123 -11.05 -3.90 -9.36
N ASN A 124 -10.64 -4.69 -8.36
CA ASN A 124 -11.04 -6.08 -8.12
C ASN A 124 -10.61 -7.10 -9.19
N LYS A 125 -9.77 -6.72 -10.17
CA LYS A 125 -9.25 -7.63 -11.19
C LYS A 125 -7.77 -7.89 -10.96
N ARG A 126 -7.36 -9.16 -11.01
CA ARG A 126 -5.94 -9.52 -11.01
C ARG A 126 -5.28 -9.00 -12.29
N VAL A 127 -4.20 -8.23 -12.12
CA VAL A 127 -3.39 -7.68 -13.21
C VAL A 127 -1.94 -8.20 -13.19
N GLY A 128 -1.51 -8.90 -12.15
CA GLY A 128 -0.16 -9.47 -12.05
C GLY A 128 0.09 -10.28 -10.78
N GLY A 129 1.34 -10.68 -10.58
CA GLY A 129 1.79 -11.41 -9.39
C GLY A 129 1.19 -12.81 -9.25
N ALA A 130 1.08 -13.31 -8.03
CA ALA A 130 0.47 -14.61 -7.73
C ALA A 130 -1.00 -14.68 -8.17
N ASP A 131 -1.51 -15.87 -8.43
CA ASP A 131 -2.96 -16.09 -8.59
C ASP A 131 -3.53 -16.69 -7.31
N LEU A 132 -4.00 -15.82 -6.41
CA LEU A 132 -4.58 -16.22 -5.13
C LEU A 132 -6.09 -16.47 -5.22
N ARG A 133 -6.71 -16.28 -6.40
CA ARG A 133 -8.17 -16.44 -6.58
C ARG A 133 -8.68 -17.83 -6.20
N HIS A 134 -7.82 -18.85 -6.27
CA HIS A 134 -8.14 -20.21 -5.88
C HIS A 134 -8.43 -20.35 -4.37
N LEU A 135 -7.85 -19.49 -3.53
CA LEU A 135 -8.08 -19.46 -2.08
C LEU A 135 -9.45 -18.88 -1.72
N TYR A 136 -10.03 -18.09 -2.63
CA TYR A 136 -11.38 -17.53 -2.52
C TYR A 136 -12.46 -18.48 -3.06
N GLY A 137 -12.11 -19.75 -3.31
CA GLY A 137 -13.00 -20.87 -3.63
C GLY A 137 -14.27 -20.50 -4.40
N LYS A 138 -14.23 -20.57 -5.74
CA LYS A 138 -15.39 -20.59 -6.66
C LYS A 138 -16.69 -20.00 -6.05
N SER A 139 -16.71 -18.70 -5.83
CA SER A 139 -17.98 -18.01 -5.57
C SER A 139 -18.67 -17.80 -6.92
N GLY A 140 -19.45 -18.79 -7.37
CA GLY A 140 -20.34 -18.69 -8.53
C GLY A 140 -20.12 -19.78 -9.59
N SER A 141 -20.95 -20.82 -9.52
CA SER A 141 -21.39 -21.58 -10.71
C SER A 141 -22.53 -20.82 -11.37
#